data_AF-A0A9K3MZM8-F1
#
_entry.id   AF-A0A9K3MZM8-F1
#
_cell.length_a   1.000
_cell.length_b   1.000
_cell.length_c   1.000
_cell.angle_alpha   90.00
_cell.angle_beta   90.00
_cell.angle_gamma   90.00
#
_symmetry.space_group_name_H-M   'P 1'
#
loop_
_entity.id
_entity.type
_entity.pdbx_description
1 polymer ?
#
loop_
_entity_poly.entity_id
_entity_poly.type
_entity_poly.pdbx_seq_one_letter_code
_entity_poly.pdbx_strand_id
1 'polypeptide(L)'
;MYAARAKITNLEAEVQGLKKSKADFKEGYEEARSHRECVEVELNAQILSKDRDLTGKDTEIAELKRRLREAHEGLDAEKQKVESLEIDLKAEKVKVETAEEARKISTSTLNVAQMNYVEAQSIVDTLLSDSEWMQHHGVAHVANSILNETELDKAVVGLTMDAHAAGHRAGYVECTQHVEETLKQHFDTHHCSASDQAKGILVKAEEVYDNLSLHEMDLVTEALKHDGYVSRLKSIFEVPDIVELTMKRRKRVATARSRLVIEECLFDS
;
A
#
# COMPACT_ATOMS: atom_id res chain seq x y z
N MET A 1 -32.94 32.59 -155.80
CA MET A 1 -33.75 32.54 -154.56
C MET A 1 -33.71 31.21 -153.79
N TYR A 2 -33.13 30.11 -154.30
CA TYR A 2 -33.11 28.81 -153.59
C TYR A 2 -31.99 28.64 -152.53
N ALA A 3 -30.80 29.23 -152.72
CA ALA A 3 -29.69 29.13 -151.76
C ALA A 3 -29.97 29.83 -150.42
N ALA A 4 -30.78 30.89 -150.43
CA ALA A 4 -31.19 31.59 -149.21
C ALA A 4 -32.19 30.77 -148.38
N ARG A 5 -33.12 30.05 -149.02
CA ARG A 5 -34.12 29.20 -148.33
C ARG A 5 -33.49 28.01 -147.62
N ALA A 6 -32.52 27.33 -148.24
CA ALA A 6 -31.79 26.22 -147.62
C ALA A 6 -30.94 26.67 -146.41
N LYS A 7 -30.42 27.90 -146.44
CA LYS A 7 -29.67 28.48 -145.32
C LYS A 7 -30.58 28.89 -144.16
N ILE A 8 -31.79 29.37 -144.46
CA ILE A 8 -32.81 29.69 -143.44
C ILE A 8 -33.29 28.41 -142.74
N THR A 9 -33.61 27.34 -143.49
CA THR A 9 -34.02 26.07 -142.86
C THR A 9 -32.91 25.39 -142.07
N ASN A 10 -31.65 25.50 -142.52
CA ASN A 10 -30.51 25.00 -141.75
C ASN A 10 -30.29 25.81 -140.46
N LEU A 11 -30.38 27.15 -140.55
CA LEU A 11 -30.32 28.02 -139.36
C LEU A 11 -31.51 27.80 -138.42
N GLU A 12 -32.70 27.49 -138.93
CA GLU A 12 -33.87 27.14 -138.11
C GLU A 12 -33.67 25.80 -137.37
N ALA A 13 -33.09 24.80 -138.03
CA ALA A 13 -32.72 23.53 -137.41
C ALA A 13 -31.60 23.70 -136.36
N GLU A 14 -30.62 24.56 -136.63
CA GLU A 14 -29.53 24.90 -135.71
C GLU A 14 -30.05 25.71 -134.51
N VAL A 15 -30.99 26.64 -134.72
CA VAL A 15 -31.67 27.38 -133.64
C VAL A 15 -32.54 26.45 -132.79
N GLN A 16 -33.20 25.47 -133.38
CA GLN A 16 -33.94 24.42 -132.66
C GLN A 16 -32.99 23.52 -131.85
N GLY A 17 -31.87 23.09 -132.43
CA GLY A 17 -30.84 22.31 -131.75
C GLY A 17 -30.18 23.07 -130.59
N LEU A 18 -29.86 24.35 -130.80
CA LEU A 18 -29.34 25.25 -129.77
C LEU A 18 -30.38 25.53 -128.68
N LYS A 19 -31.67 25.64 -129.00
CA LYS A 19 -32.74 25.75 -128.00
C LYS A 19 -32.83 24.51 -127.12
N LYS A 20 -32.73 23.31 -127.73
CA LYS A 20 -32.74 22.05 -127.00
C LYS A 20 -31.51 21.92 -126.11
N SER A 21 -30.31 22.14 -126.67
CA SER A 21 -29.06 22.13 -125.90
C SER A 21 -29.07 23.18 -124.77
N LYS A 22 -29.61 24.38 -125.00
CA LYS A 22 -29.78 25.41 -123.96
C LYS A 22 -30.76 24.98 -122.86
N ALA A 23 -31.82 24.23 -123.21
CA ALA A 23 -32.74 23.67 -122.23
C ALA A 23 -32.07 22.57 -121.41
N ASP A 24 -31.34 21.64 -122.06
CA ASP A 24 -30.62 20.55 -121.40
C ASP A 24 -29.48 21.08 -120.49
N PHE A 25 -28.73 22.11 -120.94
CA PHE A 25 -27.73 22.78 -120.11
C PHE A 25 -28.33 23.53 -118.93
N LYS A 26 -29.51 24.14 -119.12
CA LYS A 26 -30.22 24.81 -118.04
C LYS A 26 -30.76 23.80 -117.03
N GLU A 27 -31.37 22.72 -117.48
CA GLU A 27 -31.83 21.64 -116.61
C GLU A 27 -30.67 21.01 -115.82
N GLY A 28 -29.55 20.69 -116.50
CA GLY A 28 -28.35 20.17 -115.83
C GLY A 28 -27.68 21.18 -114.88
N TYR A 29 -27.73 22.49 -115.18
CA TYR A 29 -27.23 23.53 -114.27
C TYR A 29 -28.12 23.65 -113.02
N GLU A 30 -29.44 23.63 -113.18
CA GLU A 30 -30.40 23.68 -112.08
C GLU A 30 -30.36 22.40 -111.24
N GLU A 31 -30.17 21.23 -111.84
CA GLU A 31 -30.00 19.95 -111.13
C GLU A 31 -28.67 19.92 -110.37
N ALA A 32 -27.56 20.34 -110.98
CA ALA A 32 -26.26 20.45 -110.31
C ALA A 32 -26.29 21.48 -109.17
N ARG A 33 -27.02 22.59 -109.36
CA ARG A 33 -27.25 23.60 -108.33
C ARG A 33 -28.07 23.03 -107.17
N SER A 34 -29.20 22.38 -107.47
CA SER A 34 -30.05 21.75 -106.46
C SER A 34 -29.31 20.65 -105.70
N HIS A 35 -28.48 19.85 -106.39
CA HIS A 35 -27.68 18.82 -105.76
C HIS A 35 -26.61 19.41 -104.83
N ARG A 36 -25.90 20.46 -105.26
CA ARG A 36 -24.94 21.18 -104.42
C ARG A 36 -25.61 21.75 -103.18
N GLU A 37 -26.77 22.39 -103.33
CA GLU A 37 -27.53 23.01 -102.23
C GLU A 37 -28.01 21.94 -101.23
N CYS A 38 -28.45 20.77 -101.73
CA CYS A 38 -28.82 19.62 -100.90
C CYS A 38 -27.62 19.08 -100.08
N VAL A 39 -26.47 18.91 -100.73
CA VAL A 39 -25.23 18.44 -100.07
C VAL A 39 -24.74 19.45 -99.02
N GLU A 40 -24.84 20.75 -99.29
CA GLU A 40 -24.47 21.81 -98.36
C GLU A 40 -25.37 21.83 -97.12
N VAL A 41 -26.68 21.63 -97.29
CA VAL A 41 -27.63 21.48 -96.17
C VAL A 41 -27.30 20.24 -95.34
N GLU A 42 -27.00 19.11 -95.96
CA GLU A 42 -26.66 17.86 -95.26
C GLU A 42 -25.34 17.96 -94.48
N LEU A 43 -24.30 18.57 -95.08
CA LEU A 43 -23.04 18.86 -94.41
C LEU A 43 -23.24 19.80 -93.22
N ASN A 44 -24.00 20.87 -93.39
CA ASN A 44 -24.31 21.80 -92.31
C ASN A 44 -25.07 21.12 -91.18
N ALA A 45 -26.03 20.25 -91.49
CA ALA A 45 -26.74 19.46 -90.50
C ALA A 45 -25.80 18.51 -89.73
N GLN A 46 -24.86 17.85 -90.41
CA GLN A 46 -23.84 17.01 -89.76
C GLN A 46 -22.89 17.81 -88.87
N ILE A 47 -22.46 19.00 -89.32
CA ILE A 47 -21.60 19.90 -88.53
C ILE A 47 -22.32 20.32 -87.26
N LEU A 48 -23.56 20.80 -87.38
CA LEU A 48 -24.39 21.20 -86.22
C LEU A 48 -24.62 20.04 -85.24
N SER A 49 -24.83 18.83 -85.75
CA SER A 49 -24.96 17.62 -84.93
C SER A 49 -23.68 17.34 -84.13
N LYS A 50 -22.51 17.36 -84.80
CA LYS A 50 -21.20 17.14 -84.17
C LYS A 50 -20.85 18.24 -83.17
N ASP A 51 -21.17 19.50 -83.46
CA ASP A 51 -20.95 20.62 -82.53
C ASP A 51 -21.80 20.46 -81.27
N ARG A 52 -23.04 19.99 -81.40
CA ARG A 52 -23.88 19.62 -80.25
C ARG A 52 -23.27 18.49 -79.41
N ASP A 53 -22.71 17.48 -80.05
CA ASP A 53 -22.05 16.37 -79.34
C ASP A 53 -20.75 16.80 -78.66
N LEU A 54 -19.95 17.65 -79.31
CA LEU A 54 -18.72 18.21 -78.75
C LEU A 54 -19.03 19.09 -77.53
N THR A 55 -20.00 19.99 -77.65
CA THR A 55 -20.44 20.80 -76.50
C THR A 55 -20.97 19.95 -75.36
N GLY A 56 -21.71 18.88 -75.65
CA GLY A 56 -22.13 17.89 -74.65
C GLY A 56 -20.94 17.25 -73.91
N LYS A 57 -19.95 16.77 -74.66
CA LYS A 57 -18.72 16.18 -74.08
C LYS A 57 -17.91 17.19 -73.27
N ASP A 58 -17.84 18.45 -73.69
CA ASP A 58 -17.16 19.50 -72.94
C ASP A 58 -17.82 19.73 -71.58
N THR A 59 -19.16 19.71 -71.52
CA THR A 59 -19.88 19.80 -70.24
C THR A 59 -19.61 18.59 -69.34
N GLU A 60 -19.56 17.39 -69.90
CA GLU A 60 -19.25 16.16 -69.14
C GLU A 60 -17.81 16.18 -68.62
N ILE A 61 -16.84 16.62 -69.42
CA ILE A 61 -15.44 16.77 -68.99
C ILE A 61 -15.34 17.79 -67.86
N ALA A 62 -16.08 18.90 -67.92
CA ALA A 62 -16.10 19.91 -66.86
C ALA A 62 -16.67 19.33 -65.55
N GLU A 63 -17.77 18.59 -65.63
CA GLU A 63 -18.42 17.91 -64.51
C GLU A 63 -17.51 16.83 -63.89
N LEU A 64 -16.85 16.00 -64.72
CA LEU A 64 -15.89 14.99 -64.26
C LEU A 64 -14.67 15.63 -63.58
N LYS A 65 -14.14 16.71 -64.14
CA LYS A 65 -13.05 17.49 -63.51
C LYS A 65 -13.49 18.08 -62.17
N ARG A 66 -14.73 18.55 -62.05
CA ARG A 66 -15.30 19.04 -60.79
C ARG A 66 -15.35 17.93 -59.74
N ARG A 67 -15.95 16.78 -60.07
CA ARG A 67 -16.04 15.62 -59.17
C ARG A 67 -14.67 15.10 -58.74
N LEU A 68 -13.69 15.09 -59.65
CA LEU A 68 -12.33 14.66 -59.33
C LEU A 68 -11.65 15.58 -58.31
N ARG A 69 -11.88 16.90 -58.39
CA ARG A 69 -11.38 17.87 -57.40
C ARG A 69 -12.07 17.70 -56.06
N GLU A 70 -13.39 17.59 -56.05
CA GLU A 70 -14.17 17.35 -54.83
C GLU A 70 -13.75 16.05 -54.12
N ALA A 71 -13.45 14.99 -54.89
CA ALA A 71 -12.93 13.75 -54.33
C ALA A 71 -11.53 13.90 -53.72
N HIS A 72 -10.63 14.69 -54.33
CA HIS A 72 -9.31 14.98 -53.76
C HIS A 72 -9.42 15.82 -52.48
N GLU A 73 -10.22 16.89 -52.51
CA GLU A 73 -10.45 17.74 -51.34
C GLU A 73 -11.09 16.95 -50.18
N GLY A 74 -12.03 16.06 -50.49
CA GLY A 74 -12.63 15.15 -49.50
C GLY A 74 -11.62 14.16 -48.91
N LEU A 75 -10.71 13.61 -49.73
CA LEU A 75 -9.66 12.71 -49.27
C LEU A 75 -8.66 13.42 -48.35
N ASP A 76 -8.25 14.63 -48.70
CA ASP A 76 -7.33 15.44 -47.88
C ASP A 76 -7.97 15.83 -46.54
N ALA A 77 -9.26 16.17 -46.55
CA ALA A 77 -10.01 16.46 -45.32
C ALA A 77 -10.13 15.22 -44.42
N GLU A 78 -10.43 14.04 -44.99
CA GLU A 78 -10.50 12.80 -44.21
C GLU A 78 -9.13 12.41 -43.66
N LYS A 79 -8.05 12.63 -44.42
CA LYS A 79 -6.68 12.39 -43.95
C LYS A 79 -6.32 13.27 -42.74
N GLN A 80 -6.64 14.57 -42.80
CA GLN A 80 -6.42 15.48 -41.68
C GLN A 80 -7.22 15.07 -40.43
N LYS A 81 -8.46 14.62 -40.63
CA LYS A 81 -9.31 14.12 -39.55
C LYS A 81 -8.74 12.85 -38.92
N VAL A 82 -8.25 11.90 -39.71
CA VAL A 82 -7.59 10.68 -39.21
C VAL A 82 -6.33 11.04 -38.41
N GLU A 83 -5.48 11.94 -38.91
CA GLU A 83 -4.29 12.40 -38.19
C GLU A 83 -4.64 13.05 -36.84
N SER A 84 -5.69 13.88 -36.79
CA SER A 84 -6.19 14.47 -35.54
C SER A 84 -6.66 13.40 -34.56
N LEU A 85 -7.44 12.43 -35.02
CA LEU A 85 -7.95 11.34 -34.16
C LEU A 85 -6.82 10.44 -33.65
N GLU A 86 -5.77 10.23 -34.42
CA GLU A 86 -4.58 9.49 -33.96
C GLU A 86 -3.83 10.21 -32.85
N ILE A 87 -3.74 11.55 -32.92
CA ILE A 87 -3.14 12.36 -31.85
C ILE A 87 -3.97 12.24 -30.57
N ASP A 88 -5.29 12.40 -30.68
CA ASP A 88 -6.20 12.28 -29.54
C ASP A 88 -6.15 10.88 -28.92
N LEU A 89 -6.13 9.82 -29.74
CA LEU A 89 -6.00 8.44 -29.29
C LEU A 89 -4.67 8.21 -28.56
N LYS A 90 -3.56 8.75 -29.08
CA LYS A 90 -2.24 8.65 -28.42
C LYS A 90 -2.24 9.39 -27.08
N ALA A 91 -2.81 10.59 -27.03
CA ALA A 91 -2.94 11.36 -25.79
C ALA A 91 -3.77 10.61 -24.74
N GLU A 92 -4.87 9.99 -25.15
CA GLU A 92 -5.73 9.22 -24.25
C GLU A 92 -5.06 7.94 -23.74
N LYS A 93 -4.31 7.22 -24.60
CA LYS A 93 -3.51 6.07 -24.18
C LYS A 93 -2.51 6.43 -23.09
N VAL A 94 -1.78 7.54 -23.26
CA VAL A 94 -0.82 8.02 -22.24
C VAL A 94 -1.52 8.32 -20.91
N LYS A 95 -2.72 8.92 -20.94
CA LYS A 95 -3.49 9.16 -19.71
C LYS A 95 -3.92 7.86 -19.03
N VAL A 96 -4.39 6.88 -19.81
CA VAL A 96 -4.80 5.57 -19.28
C VAL A 96 -3.61 4.86 -18.63
N GLU A 97 -2.46 4.82 -19.31
CA GLU A 97 -1.21 4.23 -18.78
C GLU A 97 -0.76 4.94 -17.50
N THR A 98 -0.80 6.27 -17.48
CA THR A 98 -0.44 7.07 -16.29
C THR A 98 -1.39 6.79 -15.13
N ALA A 99 -2.69 6.70 -15.39
CA ALA A 99 -3.69 6.39 -14.37
C ALA A 99 -3.54 4.95 -13.84
N GLU A 100 -3.18 4.00 -14.68
CA GLU A 100 -2.91 2.62 -14.30
C GLU A 100 -1.66 2.51 -13.41
N GLU A 101 -0.58 3.19 -13.77
CA GLU A 101 0.64 3.21 -12.96
C GLU A 101 0.39 3.90 -11.60
N ALA A 102 -0.37 5.01 -11.58
CA ALA A 102 -0.79 5.66 -10.34
C ALA A 102 -1.64 4.72 -9.45
N ARG A 103 -2.55 3.93 -10.04
CA ARG A 103 -3.31 2.90 -9.31
C ARG A 103 -2.42 1.81 -8.75
N LYS A 104 -1.43 1.35 -9.52
CA LYS A 104 -0.48 0.32 -9.09
C LYS A 104 0.39 0.81 -7.92
N ILE A 105 0.93 2.02 -8.02
CA ILE A 105 1.69 2.68 -6.94
C ILE A 105 0.81 2.89 -5.71
N SER A 106 -0.44 3.34 -5.89
CA SER A 106 -1.38 3.51 -4.77
C SER A 106 -1.67 2.17 -4.07
N THR A 107 -1.84 1.10 -4.85
CA THR A 107 -2.12 -0.24 -4.32
C THR A 107 -0.92 -0.81 -3.57
N SER A 108 0.29 -0.67 -4.11
CA SER A 108 1.51 -1.13 -3.44
C SER A 108 1.78 -0.35 -2.15
N THR A 109 1.59 0.97 -2.16
CA THR A 109 1.74 1.82 -0.98
C THR A 109 0.73 1.45 0.11
N LEU A 110 -0.53 1.19 -0.27
CA LEU A 110 -1.57 0.75 0.65
C LEU A 110 -1.24 -0.61 1.27
N ASN A 111 -0.73 -1.57 0.49
CA ASN A 111 -0.32 -2.88 1.00
C ASN A 111 0.82 -2.75 2.02
N VAL A 112 1.83 -1.90 1.76
CA VAL A 112 2.92 -1.64 2.71
C VAL A 112 2.38 -1.02 4.00
N ALA A 113 1.48 -0.04 3.91
CA ALA A 113 0.86 0.58 5.08
C ALA A 113 0.05 -0.44 5.91
N GLN A 114 -0.68 -1.35 5.24
CA GLN A 114 -1.42 -2.41 5.91
C GLN A 114 -0.50 -3.41 6.62
N MET A 115 0.60 -3.83 5.99
CA MET A 115 1.56 -4.72 6.63
C MET A 115 2.21 -4.07 7.85
N ASN A 116 2.64 -2.82 7.74
CA ASN A 116 3.21 -2.06 8.86
C ASN A 116 2.21 -1.91 10.01
N TYR A 117 0.93 -1.71 9.69
CA TYR A 117 -0.12 -1.65 10.71
C TYR A 117 -0.27 -2.98 11.45
N VAL A 118 -0.31 -4.10 10.74
CA VAL A 118 -0.40 -5.44 11.35
C VAL A 118 0.81 -5.74 12.22
N GLU A 119 2.02 -5.39 11.76
CA GLU A 119 3.26 -5.55 12.53
C GLU A 119 3.24 -4.70 13.81
N ALA A 120 2.87 -3.41 13.69
CA ALA A 120 2.76 -2.52 14.83
C ALA A 120 1.70 -3.01 15.84
N GLN A 121 0.57 -3.52 15.35
CA GLN A 121 -0.48 -4.10 16.21
C GLN A 121 0.04 -5.32 16.98
N SER A 122 0.76 -6.23 16.31
CA SER A 122 1.38 -7.40 16.95
C SER A 122 2.34 -7.01 18.08
N ILE A 123 3.13 -5.94 17.88
CA ILE A 123 4.03 -5.39 18.91
C ILE A 123 3.21 -4.84 20.08
N VAL A 124 2.17 -4.05 19.81
CA VAL A 124 1.28 -3.48 20.86
C VAL A 124 0.60 -4.58 21.66
N ASP A 125 0.06 -5.60 21.00
CA ASP A 125 -0.60 -6.73 21.67
C ASP A 125 0.38 -7.50 22.58
N THR A 126 1.62 -7.69 22.12
CA THR A 126 2.69 -8.30 22.93
C THR A 126 3.00 -7.45 24.16
N LEU A 127 3.18 -6.13 23.99
CA LEU A 127 3.46 -5.22 25.10
C LEU A 127 2.31 -5.14 26.12
N LEU A 128 1.06 -5.16 25.64
CA LEU A 128 -0.11 -5.19 26.52
C LEU A 128 -0.15 -6.48 27.35
N SER A 129 0.04 -7.64 26.71
CA SER A 129 0.09 -8.94 27.39
C SER A 129 1.22 -9.00 28.43
N ASP A 130 2.39 -8.50 28.07
CA ASP A 130 3.55 -8.46 28.97
C ASP A 130 3.33 -7.50 30.15
N SER A 131 2.71 -6.34 29.90
CA SER A 131 2.33 -5.38 30.95
C SER A 131 1.29 -5.97 31.90
N GLU A 132 0.25 -6.60 31.37
CA GLU A 132 -0.79 -7.27 32.18
C GLU A 132 -0.19 -8.36 33.06
N TRP A 133 0.70 -9.19 32.50
CA TRP A 133 1.38 -10.23 33.27
C TRP A 133 2.26 -9.62 34.37
N MET A 134 3.05 -8.59 34.06
CA MET A 134 3.89 -7.92 35.07
C MET A 134 3.06 -7.31 36.20
N GLN A 135 1.93 -6.67 35.85
CA GLN A 135 1.03 -6.02 36.80
C GLN A 135 0.34 -7.03 37.72
N HIS A 136 -0.14 -8.16 37.18
CA HIS A 136 -0.94 -9.12 37.93
C HIS A 136 -0.13 -10.22 38.60
N HIS A 137 1.03 -10.58 38.04
CA HIS A 137 1.78 -11.76 38.43
C HIS A 137 3.26 -11.44 38.65
N GLY A 138 3.92 -10.79 37.69
CA GLY A 138 5.39 -10.68 37.66
C GLY A 138 6.00 -10.10 38.92
N VAL A 139 5.52 -8.93 39.38
CA VAL A 139 6.05 -8.29 40.60
C VAL A 139 5.84 -9.18 41.84
N ALA A 140 4.68 -9.81 41.96
CA ALA A 140 4.36 -10.66 43.10
C ALA A 140 5.22 -11.94 43.10
N HIS A 141 5.45 -12.55 41.95
CA HIS A 141 6.31 -13.73 41.84
C HIS A 141 7.77 -13.40 42.18
N VAL A 142 8.31 -12.32 41.62
CA VAL A 142 9.68 -11.87 41.91
C VAL A 142 9.86 -11.59 43.41
N ALA A 143 8.95 -10.81 44.00
CA ALA A 143 9.01 -10.50 45.43
C ALA A 143 8.88 -11.76 46.30
N ASN A 144 7.98 -12.68 45.95
CA ASN A 144 7.83 -13.94 46.68
C ASN A 144 9.11 -14.80 46.59
N SER A 145 9.79 -14.86 45.45
CA SER A 145 11.04 -15.61 45.34
C SER A 145 12.13 -15.03 46.23
N ILE A 146 12.33 -13.70 46.19
CA ILE A 146 13.32 -13.01 47.03
C ILE A 146 13.02 -13.21 48.52
N LEU A 147 11.75 -13.06 48.93
CA LEU A 147 11.36 -13.18 50.34
C LEU A 147 11.41 -14.62 50.88
N ASN A 148 11.40 -15.62 50.00
CA ASN A 148 11.52 -17.03 50.39
C ASN A 148 12.97 -17.54 50.29
N GLU A 149 13.94 -16.67 50.00
CA GLU A 149 15.31 -17.11 49.84
C GLU A 149 15.97 -17.46 51.17
N THR A 150 16.63 -18.61 51.23
CA THR A 150 17.14 -19.15 52.50
C THR A 150 18.28 -18.34 53.08
N GLU A 151 19.07 -17.67 52.25
CA GLU A 151 20.14 -16.77 52.69
C GLU A 151 19.57 -15.53 53.41
N LEU A 152 18.44 -15.00 52.93
CA LEU A 152 17.73 -13.91 53.59
C LEU A 152 17.18 -14.34 54.95
N ASP A 153 16.55 -15.52 55.02
CA ASP A 153 16.03 -16.08 56.27
C ASP A 153 17.14 -16.26 57.32
N LYS A 154 18.27 -16.87 56.92
CA LYS A 154 19.43 -17.05 57.80
C LYS A 154 19.99 -15.71 58.31
N ALA A 155 20.11 -14.71 57.43
CA ALA A 155 20.63 -13.40 57.78
C ALA A 155 19.71 -12.70 58.80
N VAL A 156 18.39 -12.73 58.57
CA VAL A 156 17.40 -12.14 59.50
C VAL A 156 17.38 -12.86 60.85
N VAL A 157 17.45 -14.20 60.86
CA VAL A 157 17.52 -14.98 62.09
C VAL A 157 18.79 -14.65 62.88
N GLY A 158 19.95 -14.62 62.23
CA GLY A 158 21.22 -14.24 62.86
C GLY A 158 21.17 -12.83 63.45
N LEU A 159 20.71 -11.86 62.66
CA LEU A 159 20.55 -10.48 63.09
C LEU A 159 19.61 -10.36 64.30
N THR A 160 18.51 -11.09 64.30
CA THR A 160 17.54 -11.09 65.43
C THR A 160 18.17 -11.66 66.71
N MET A 161 18.92 -12.76 66.59
CA MET A 161 19.60 -13.38 67.73
C MET A 161 20.70 -12.47 68.30
N ASP A 162 21.50 -11.85 67.43
CA ASP A 162 22.58 -10.95 67.83
C ASP A 162 22.04 -9.65 68.43
N ALA A 163 20.94 -9.12 67.87
CA ALA A 163 20.23 -7.96 68.42
C ALA A 163 19.69 -8.26 69.82
N HIS A 164 19.10 -9.43 70.02
CA HIS A 164 18.63 -9.87 71.33
C HIS A 164 19.79 -10.00 72.33
N ALA A 165 20.92 -10.60 71.94
CA ALA A 165 22.10 -10.72 72.81
C ALA A 165 22.70 -9.36 73.17
N ALA A 166 22.80 -8.43 72.20
CA ALA A 166 23.29 -7.08 72.42
C ALA A 166 22.37 -6.28 73.34
N GLY A 167 21.05 -6.36 73.13
CA GLY A 167 20.04 -5.73 73.98
C GLY A 167 20.06 -6.27 75.42
N HIS A 168 20.14 -7.60 75.59
CA HIS A 168 20.26 -8.22 76.90
C HIS A 168 21.53 -7.77 77.64
N ARG A 169 22.68 -7.70 76.94
CA ARG A 169 23.93 -7.19 77.53
C ARG A 169 23.78 -5.73 77.96
N ALA A 170 23.26 -4.87 77.07
CA ALA A 170 23.09 -3.44 77.35
C ALA A 170 22.16 -3.21 78.54
N GLY A 171 21.01 -3.90 78.58
CA GLY A 171 20.07 -3.82 79.70
C GLY A 171 20.67 -4.33 81.01
N TYR A 172 21.48 -5.39 80.98
CA TYR A 172 22.18 -5.86 82.18
C TYR A 172 23.16 -4.80 82.72
N VAL A 173 23.98 -4.19 81.84
CA VAL A 173 24.92 -3.11 82.22
C VAL A 173 24.19 -1.95 82.88
N GLU A 174 23.10 -1.49 82.27
CA GLU A 174 22.29 -0.39 82.79
C GLU A 174 21.68 -0.72 84.16
N CYS A 175 21.11 -1.92 84.30
CA CYS A 175 20.59 -2.39 85.59
C CYS A 175 21.66 -2.48 86.67
N THR A 176 22.83 -3.07 86.36
CA THR A 176 23.94 -3.13 87.33
C THR A 176 24.37 -1.74 87.75
N GLN A 177 24.49 -0.80 86.81
CA GLN A 177 24.87 0.58 87.12
C GLN A 177 23.89 1.23 88.13
N HIS A 178 22.58 1.13 87.88
CA HIS A 178 21.58 1.69 88.79
C HIS A 178 21.62 1.05 90.19
N VAL A 179 21.85 -0.26 90.26
CA VAL A 179 21.96 -0.99 91.54
C VAL A 179 23.23 -0.62 92.28
N GLU A 180 24.37 -0.51 91.59
CA GLU A 180 25.64 -0.06 92.15
C GLU A 180 25.54 1.35 92.74
N GLU A 181 24.91 2.28 92.02
CA GLU A 181 24.67 3.65 92.47
C GLU A 181 23.82 3.69 93.75
N THR A 182 22.82 2.81 93.85
CA THR A 182 21.90 2.75 94.99
C THR A 182 22.55 2.09 96.22
N LEU A 183 23.22 0.94 96.02
CA LEU A 183 23.76 0.12 97.11
C LEU A 183 25.20 0.48 97.49
N LYS A 184 25.88 1.32 96.71
CA LYS A 184 27.30 1.69 96.87
C LYS A 184 28.23 0.49 96.92
N GLN A 185 27.88 -0.58 96.21
CA GLN A 185 28.64 -1.82 96.08
C GLN A 185 28.82 -2.12 94.60
N HIS A 186 30.03 -2.53 94.20
CA HIS A 186 30.33 -2.93 92.82
C HIS A 186 29.77 -4.34 92.52
N PHE A 187 29.13 -4.47 91.36
CA PHE A 187 28.65 -5.71 90.77
C PHE A 187 29.41 -5.94 89.47
N ASP A 188 30.09 -7.07 89.36
CA ASP A 188 30.75 -7.43 88.11
C ASP A 188 29.73 -7.82 87.03
N THR A 189 30.20 -7.88 85.80
CA THR A 189 29.37 -8.31 84.66
C THR A 189 29.58 -9.78 84.30
N HIS A 190 30.30 -10.55 85.13
CA HIS A 190 30.57 -11.97 84.87
C HIS A 190 29.32 -12.86 85.02
N HIS A 191 28.31 -12.36 85.72
CA HIS A 191 27.01 -13.03 85.82
C HIS A 191 26.07 -12.73 84.65
N CYS A 192 26.45 -11.87 83.70
CA CYS A 192 25.69 -11.68 82.47
C CYS A 192 25.90 -12.89 81.55
N SER A 193 24.80 -13.54 81.14
CA SER A 193 24.84 -14.64 80.18
C SER A 193 25.17 -14.20 78.74
N ALA A 194 25.13 -12.89 78.46
CA ALA A 194 25.47 -12.32 77.16
C ALA A 194 26.93 -11.85 77.11
N SER A 195 27.59 -12.09 75.99
CA SER A 195 29.00 -11.72 75.77
C SER A 195 29.21 -10.20 75.78
N ASP A 196 30.37 -9.75 76.28
CA ASP A 196 30.82 -8.36 76.19
C ASP A 196 30.99 -7.88 74.74
N GLN A 197 31.18 -8.80 73.80
CA GLN A 197 31.31 -8.50 72.38
C GLN A 197 29.97 -8.43 71.64
N ALA A 198 28.84 -8.68 72.32
CA ALA A 198 27.53 -8.81 71.66
C ALA A 198 27.17 -7.61 70.77
N LYS A 199 27.47 -6.38 71.21
CA LYS A 199 27.26 -5.17 70.38
C LYS A 199 28.14 -5.15 69.12
N GLY A 200 29.40 -5.57 69.23
CA GLY A 200 30.30 -5.65 68.08
C GLY A 200 29.94 -6.78 67.12
N ILE A 201 29.32 -7.86 67.61
CA ILE A 201 28.79 -8.95 66.79
C ILE A 201 27.53 -8.47 66.05
N LEU A 202 26.62 -7.76 66.72
CA LEU A 202 25.44 -7.15 66.07
C LEU A 202 25.83 -6.24 64.89
N VAL A 203 26.80 -5.34 65.09
CA VAL A 203 27.25 -4.45 64.00
C VAL A 203 27.78 -5.25 62.80
N LYS A 204 28.49 -6.36 63.03
CA LYS A 204 28.94 -7.23 61.94
C LYS A 204 27.77 -7.94 61.25
N ALA A 205 26.75 -8.36 62.00
CA ALA A 205 25.56 -8.98 61.44
C ALA A 205 24.75 -7.98 60.60
N GLU A 206 24.66 -6.71 61.03
CA GLU A 206 24.09 -5.60 60.26
C GLU A 206 24.86 -5.40 58.94
N GLU A 207 26.20 -5.34 59.00
CA GLU A 207 27.04 -5.24 57.80
C GLU A 207 26.82 -6.42 56.84
N VAL A 208 26.64 -7.65 57.35
CA VAL A 208 26.36 -8.83 56.52
C VAL A 208 24.98 -8.74 55.88
N TYR A 209 23.96 -8.28 56.62
CA TYR A 209 22.60 -8.11 56.10
C TYR A 209 22.53 -7.03 55.02
N ASP A 210 23.15 -5.87 55.26
CA ASP A 210 23.14 -4.73 54.35
C ASP A 210 23.87 -5.03 53.02
N ASN A 211 24.85 -5.92 53.05
CA ASN A 211 25.62 -6.35 51.87
C ASN A 211 25.19 -7.73 51.34
N LEU A 212 23.99 -8.20 51.69
CA LEU A 212 23.53 -9.52 51.29
C LEU A 212 23.27 -9.58 49.77
N SER A 213 23.95 -10.51 49.10
CA SER A 213 23.74 -10.79 47.68
C SER A 213 22.77 -11.96 47.54
N LEU A 214 21.58 -11.70 47.01
CA LEU A 214 20.56 -12.72 46.75
C LEU A 214 20.59 -13.14 45.28
N HIS A 215 20.61 -14.46 45.05
CA HIS A 215 20.71 -15.01 43.69
C HIS A 215 19.54 -14.59 42.79
N GLU A 216 18.34 -14.51 43.35
CA GLU A 216 17.11 -14.10 42.67
C GLU A 216 17.21 -12.64 42.17
N MET A 217 17.87 -11.78 42.94
CA MET A 217 18.10 -10.37 42.55
C MET A 217 19.07 -10.26 41.38
N ASP A 218 20.10 -11.10 41.34
CA ASP A 218 21.03 -11.18 40.21
C ASP A 218 20.33 -11.67 38.94
N LEU A 219 19.47 -12.68 39.06
CA LEU A 219 18.67 -13.21 37.95
C LEU A 219 17.69 -12.18 37.37
N VAL A 220 17.02 -11.40 38.23
CA VAL A 220 16.16 -10.28 37.80
C VAL A 220 16.99 -9.22 37.08
N THR A 221 18.10 -8.81 37.69
CA THR A 221 18.98 -7.78 37.14
C THR A 221 19.52 -8.18 35.77
N GLU A 222 19.87 -9.46 35.60
CA GLU A 222 20.32 -9.97 34.31
C GLU A 222 19.18 -10.05 33.30
N ALA A 223 17.99 -10.52 33.68
CA ALA A 223 16.84 -10.60 32.79
C ALA A 223 16.43 -9.22 32.23
N LEU A 224 16.51 -8.17 33.04
CA LEU A 224 16.16 -6.79 32.66
C LEU A 224 17.12 -6.14 31.65
N LYS A 225 18.33 -6.69 31.46
CA LYS A 225 19.29 -6.15 30.47
C LYS A 225 18.96 -6.53 29.03
N HIS A 226 18.10 -7.53 28.83
CA HIS A 226 17.84 -8.11 27.51
C HIS A 226 16.44 -7.75 27.01
N ASP A 227 16.29 -7.67 25.69
CA ASP A 227 14.97 -7.57 25.07
C ASP A 227 14.11 -8.81 25.43
N GLY A 228 12.79 -8.59 25.50
CA GLY A 228 11.85 -9.62 25.93
C GLY A 228 12.04 -10.05 27.39
N TYR A 229 12.47 -9.13 28.26
CA TYR A 229 12.73 -9.41 29.68
C TYR A 229 11.54 -10.09 30.38
N VAL A 230 10.30 -9.78 30.01
CA VAL A 230 9.10 -10.41 30.61
C VAL A 230 9.05 -11.90 30.33
N SER A 231 9.36 -12.35 29.11
CA SER A 231 9.46 -13.77 28.77
C SER A 231 10.55 -14.49 29.57
N ARG A 232 11.66 -13.79 29.85
CA ARG A 232 12.74 -14.32 30.69
C ARG A 232 12.31 -14.42 32.14
N LEU A 233 11.67 -13.38 32.69
CA LEU A 233 11.13 -13.39 34.04
C LEU A 233 10.07 -14.47 34.22
N LYS A 234 9.19 -14.67 33.22
CA LYS A 234 8.27 -15.82 33.16
C LYS A 234 9.04 -17.13 33.28
N SER A 235 10.06 -17.36 32.45
CA SER A 235 10.86 -18.59 32.53
C SER A 235 11.56 -18.82 33.87
N ILE A 236 11.91 -17.75 34.60
CA ILE A 236 12.63 -17.84 35.88
C ILE A 236 11.65 -18.04 37.04
N PHE A 237 10.53 -17.31 37.04
CA PHE A 237 9.66 -17.15 38.22
C PHE A 237 8.23 -17.67 38.03
N GLU A 238 7.83 -18.02 36.82
CA GLU A 238 6.54 -18.64 36.56
C GLU A 238 6.54 -20.06 37.12
N VAL A 239 5.73 -20.25 38.14
CA VAL A 239 5.54 -21.54 38.79
C VAL A 239 4.34 -22.20 38.09
N PRO A 240 4.48 -23.42 37.51
CA PRO A 240 3.37 -24.07 36.82
C PRO A 240 2.11 -24.13 37.71
N ASP A 241 0.92 -23.86 37.17
CA ASP A 241 -0.38 -23.81 37.90
C ASP A 241 -0.62 -24.99 38.88
N ILE A 242 -0.02 -26.14 38.59
CA ILE A 242 -0.07 -27.36 39.42
C ILE A 242 0.57 -27.13 40.80
N VAL A 243 1.61 -26.29 40.86
CA VAL A 243 2.34 -25.96 42.09
C VAL A 243 1.62 -24.85 42.87
N GLU A 244 0.94 -23.91 42.21
CA GLU A 244 0.16 -22.87 42.92
C GLU A 244 -1.02 -23.48 43.70
N LEU A 245 -1.69 -24.50 43.14
CA LEU A 245 -2.73 -25.27 43.82
C LEU A 245 -2.19 -26.09 44.99
N THR A 246 -0.99 -26.66 44.87
CA THR A 246 -0.35 -27.43 45.96
C THR A 246 0.21 -26.53 47.05
N MET A 247 0.73 -25.34 46.72
CA MET A 247 1.13 -24.30 47.66
C MET A 247 -0.07 -23.73 48.41
N LYS A 248 -1.19 -23.41 47.73
CA LYS A 248 -2.46 -23.02 48.38
C LYS A 248 -3.04 -24.13 49.27
N ARG A 249 -2.85 -25.41 48.92
CA ARG A 249 -3.20 -26.54 49.79
C ARG A 249 -2.26 -26.63 51.00
N ARG A 250 -0.94 -26.51 50.81
CA ARG A 250 0.05 -26.54 51.89
C ARG A 250 -0.11 -25.38 52.88
N LYS A 251 -0.36 -24.15 52.40
CA LYS A 251 -0.68 -22.99 53.26
C LYS A 251 -1.93 -23.24 54.10
N ARG A 252 -3.01 -23.75 53.50
CA ARG A 252 -4.24 -24.11 54.24
C ARG A 252 -4.00 -25.21 55.30
N VAL A 253 -3.19 -26.21 54.98
CA VAL A 253 -2.81 -27.28 55.93
C VAL A 253 -1.92 -26.76 57.06
N ALA A 254 -0.97 -25.86 56.76
CA ALA A 254 -0.12 -25.22 57.75
C ALA A 254 -0.93 -24.32 58.70
N THR A 255 -1.83 -23.48 58.18
CA THR A 255 -2.73 -22.65 59.00
C THR A 255 -3.68 -23.51 59.85
N ALA A 256 -4.19 -24.63 59.33
CA ALA A 256 -5.00 -25.56 60.11
C ALA A 256 -4.20 -26.25 61.22
N ARG A 257 -2.94 -26.62 60.96
CA ARG A 257 -2.02 -27.18 61.98
C ARG A 257 -1.68 -26.17 63.07
N SER A 258 -1.39 -24.93 62.70
CA SER A 258 -1.12 -23.87 63.69
C SER A 258 -2.33 -23.58 64.58
N ARG A 259 -3.55 -23.67 64.02
CA ARG A 259 -4.80 -23.52 64.80
C ARG A 259 -5.00 -24.66 65.80
N LEU A 260 -4.72 -25.90 65.38
CA LEU A 260 -4.78 -27.09 66.26
C LEU A 260 -3.77 -27.02 67.41
N VAL A 261 -2.54 -26.58 67.13
CA VAL A 261 -1.50 -26.41 68.17
C VAL A 261 -1.89 -25.32 69.17
N ILE A 262 -2.53 -24.23 68.73
CA ILE A 262 -3.02 -23.18 69.63
C ILE A 262 -4.21 -23.66 70.47
N GLU A 263 -5.11 -24.47 69.91
CA GLU A 263 -6.24 -25.06 70.66
C GLU A 263 -5.78 -26.12 71.67
N GLU A 264 -4.76 -26.94 71.37
CA GLU A 264 -4.16 -27.88 72.33
C GLU A 264 -3.44 -27.14 73.47
N CYS A 265 -2.74 -26.03 73.19
CA CYS A 265 -2.10 -25.21 74.24
C CYS A 265 -3.11 -24.45 75.13
N LEU A 266 -4.37 -24.28 74.70
CA LEU A 266 -5.42 -23.62 75.48
C LEU A 266 -6.27 -24.59 76.32
N PHE A 267 -6.16 -25.91 76.10
CA PHE A 267 -6.90 -26.94 76.83
C PHE A 267 -6.09 -27.62 77.96
N ASP A 268 -4.78 -27.37 78.04
CA ASP A 268 -3.87 -27.89 79.08
C ASP A 268 -3.49 -26.84 80.18
N SER A 269 -4.31 -25.80 80.35
CA SER A 269 -4.23 -24.83 81.49
C SER A 269 -5.48 -24.90 82.36
#